data_AF-A0A7H4LQK6-F1
#
_entry.id   AF-A0A7H4LQK6-F1
#
_cell.length_a   1.000
_cell.length_b   1.000
_cell.length_c   1.000
_cell.angle_alpha   90.00
_cell.angle_beta   90.00
_cell.angle_gamma   90.00
#
_symmetry.space_group_name_H-M   'P 1'
#
loop_
_entity.id
_entity.type
_entity.pdbx_description
1 polymer ?
#
loop_
_entity_poly.entity_id
_entity_poly.type
_entity_poly.pdbx_seq_one_letter_code
_entity_poly.pdbx_strand_id
1 'polypeptide(L)'
;MLKTTSLDCETDKRICLASVLDDYNELVKRGMLTWEAYKEYHHTIENSLQIIRDSIRKYKERRLQMGLFYLVQYRNGHGLPGIQPHTHLYHMPLREALRKWRQEIKKRKQLLDASNNSGKLNMRDTIVLSSSLKRLVVYTLSSIILGCVIIFL
;
A
#
# COMPACT_ATOMS: atom_id res chain seq x y z
N MET A 1 5.75 13.34 -6.59
CA MET A 1 5.45 12.36 -5.52
C MET A 1 5.73 10.98 -6.10
N LEU A 2 6.79 10.29 -5.65
CA LEU A 2 7.08 8.92 -6.11
C LEU A 2 5.90 8.02 -5.73
N LYS A 3 5.41 7.19 -6.67
CA LYS A 3 4.41 6.17 -6.34
C LYS A 3 5.05 5.18 -5.37
N THR A 4 4.67 5.23 -4.09
CA THR A 4 5.07 4.23 -3.11
C THR A 4 4.34 2.91 -3.41
N THR A 5 5.09 1.82 -3.48
CA THR A 5 4.48 0.51 -3.72
C THR A 5 3.77 0.04 -2.45
N SER A 6 2.81 -0.88 -2.59
CA SER A 6 2.18 -1.50 -1.40
C SER A 6 3.18 -2.20 -0.48
N LEU A 7 4.31 -2.67 -1.04
CA LEU A 7 5.39 -3.29 -0.29
C LEU A 7 6.19 -2.24 0.50
N ASP A 8 6.50 -1.10 -0.11
CA ASP A 8 7.17 0.01 0.57
C ASP A 8 6.31 0.52 1.73
N CYS A 9 5.01 0.75 1.49
CA CYS A 9 4.08 1.18 2.53
C CYS A 9 4.00 0.18 3.71
N GLU A 10 4.04 -1.13 3.46
CA GLU A 10 4.08 -2.11 4.56
C GLU A 10 5.41 -2.08 5.29
N THR A 11 6.52 -1.93 4.55
CA THR A 11 7.88 -1.90 5.08
C THR A 11 8.08 -0.72 6.01
N ASP A 12 7.70 0.48 5.57
CA ASP A 12 7.76 1.71 6.37
C ASP A 12 6.94 1.59 7.65
N LYS A 13 5.73 1.06 7.56
CA LYS A 13 4.84 0.87 8.73
C LYS A 13 5.41 -0.12 9.74
N ARG A 14 6.04 -1.19 9.26
CA ARG A 14 6.69 -2.19 10.12
C ARG A 14 7.91 -1.61 10.82
N ILE A 15 8.73 -0.83 10.13
CA ILE A 15 9.89 -0.14 10.70
C ILE A 15 9.41 0.87 11.74
N CYS A 16 8.42 1.70 11.40
CA CYS A 16 7.82 2.67 12.31
C CYS A 16 7.25 1.99 13.58
N LEU A 17 6.48 0.91 13.43
CA LEU A 17 5.95 0.18 14.57
C LEU A 17 7.07 -0.39 15.46
N ALA A 18 8.15 -0.92 14.88
CA ALA A 18 9.27 -1.43 15.65
C ALA A 18 9.94 -0.31 16.46
N SER A 19 10.21 0.84 15.85
CA SER A 19 10.78 2.00 16.54
C SER A 19 9.88 2.52 17.66
N VAL A 20 8.57 2.68 17.39
CA VAL A 20 7.61 3.14 18.42
C VAL A 20 7.54 2.17 19.59
N LEU A 21 7.61 0.85 19.33
CA LEU A 21 7.61 -0.15 20.40
C LEU A 21 8.92 -0.11 21.20
N ASP A 22 10.07 0.17 20.58
CA ASP A 22 11.33 0.37 21.31
C ASP A 22 11.21 1.56 22.26
N ASP A 23 10.75 2.71 21.76
CA ASP A 23 10.55 3.91 22.57
C ASP A 23 9.55 3.67 23.70
N TYR A 24 8.43 3.03 23.39
CA TYR A 24 7.41 2.64 24.38
C TYR A 24 8.03 1.77 25.48
N ASN A 25 8.79 0.74 25.11
CA ASN A 25 9.44 -0.16 26.08
C ASN A 25 10.48 0.58 26.94
N GLU A 26 11.26 1.49 26.37
CA GLU A 26 12.20 2.32 27.12
C GLU A 26 11.49 3.26 28.10
N LEU A 27 10.37 3.86 27.69
CA LEU A 27 9.55 4.70 28.58
C LEU A 27 8.91 3.88 29.69
N VAL A 28 8.43 2.67 29.40
CA VAL A 28 7.93 1.73 30.43
C VAL A 28 9.01 1.42 31.46
N LYS A 29 10.26 1.14 31.03
CA LYS A 29 11.40 0.93 31.95
C LYS A 29 11.66 2.14 32.85
N ARG A 30 11.35 3.36 32.38
CA ARG A 30 11.48 4.62 33.14
C ARG A 30 10.25 4.94 34.01
N GLY A 31 9.29 4.02 34.10
CA GLY A 31 8.11 4.19 34.95
C GLY A 31 6.96 4.96 34.29
N MET A 32 6.90 5.06 32.96
CA MET A 32 5.83 5.77 32.24
C MET A 32 4.43 5.34 32.66
N LEU A 33 4.23 4.07 33.05
CA LEU A 33 2.93 3.56 33.48
C LEU A 33 2.33 4.30 34.68
N THR A 34 3.15 4.95 35.50
CA THR A 34 2.69 5.73 36.65
C THR A 34 2.45 7.20 36.32
N TRP A 35 2.83 7.67 35.14
CA TRP A 35 2.71 9.08 34.76
C TRP A 35 1.24 9.44 34.53
N GLU A 36 0.81 10.58 35.06
CA GLU A 36 -0.58 11.06 34.88
C GLU A 36 -0.92 11.26 33.39
N ALA A 37 0.02 11.82 32.61
CA ALA A 37 -0.14 11.95 31.17
C ALA A 37 -0.34 10.58 30.48
N TYR A 38 0.35 9.53 30.92
CA TYR A 38 0.12 8.20 30.35
C TYR A 38 -1.29 7.70 30.67
N LYS A 39 -1.74 7.83 31.93
CA LYS A 39 -3.09 7.41 32.33
C LYS A 39 -4.16 8.10 31.50
N GLU A 40 -4.01 9.40 31.25
CA GLU A 40 -4.93 10.19 30.41
C GLU A 40 -4.98 9.70 28.95
N TYR A 41 -3.82 9.39 28.35
CA TYR A 41 -3.73 9.11 26.91
C TYR A 41 -3.54 7.63 26.53
N HIS A 42 -3.49 6.69 27.48
CA HIS A 42 -3.12 5.29 27.20
C HIS A 42 -4.03 4.62 26.16
N HIS A 43 -5.34 4.85 26.22
CA HIS A 43 -6.29 4.33 25.24
C HIS A 43 -6.02 4.86 23.82
N THR A 44 -5.64 6.14 23.70
CA THR A 44 -5.29 6.76 22.41
C THR A 44 -4.00 6.16 21.85
N ILE A 45 -3.00 5.92 22.71
CA ILE A 45 -1.75 5.25 22.33
C ILE A 45 -2.06 3.84 21.83
N GLU A 46 -2.83 3.06 22.58
CA GLU A 46 -3.17 1.69 22.23
C GLU A 46 -3.98 1.61 20.93
N ASN A 47 -4.98 2.48 20.77
CA ASN A 47 -5.76 2.57 19.54
C ASN A 47 -4.87 2.91 18.32
N SER A 48 -3.93 3.85 18.48
CA SER A 48 -2.98 4.23 17.43
C SER A 48 -2.08 3.06 17.03
N LEU A 49 -1.56 2.31 18.01
CA LEU A 49 -0.79 1.08 17.76
C LEU A 49 -1.63 0.03 17.02
N GLN A 50 -2.90 -0.12 17.41
CA GLN A 50 -3.80 -1.08 16.79
C GLN A 50 -4.10 -0.74 15.33
N ILE A 51 -4.33 0.55 15.01
CA ILE A 51 -4.51 1.03 13.63
C ILE A 51 -3.30 0.68 12.76
N ILE A 52 -2.08 0.87 13.29
CA ILE A 52 -0.86 0.52 12.56
C ILE A 52 -0.81 -1.00 12.32
N ARG A 53 -1.03 -1.82 13.35
CA ARG A 53 -1.05 -3.29 13.24
C ARG A 53 -2.08 -3.78 12.22
N ASP A 54 -3.28 -3.23 12.24
CA ASP A 54 -4.35 -3.59 11.32
C ASP A 54 -4.00 -3.23 9.88
N SER A 55 -3.36 -2.07 9.67
CA SER A 55 -2.90 -1.68 8.33
C SER A 55 -1.82 -2.63 7.81
N ILE A 56 -0.84 -3.01 8.64
CA ILE A 56 0.20 -4.00 8.30
C ILE A 56 -0.46 -5.35 7.97
N ARG A 57 -1.44 -5.79 8.76
CA ARG A 57 -2.19 -7.03 8.51
C ARG A 57 -2.85 -7.02 7.13
N LYS A 58 -3.53 -5.93 6.76
CA LYS A 58 -4.17 -5.79 5.44
C LYS A 58 -3.18 -5.85 4.28
N TYR A 59 -1.98 -5.28 4.43
CA TYR A 59 -0.93 -5.40 3.39
C TYR A 59 -0.37 -6.82 3.31
N LYS A 60 -0.09 -7.44 4.46
CA LYS A 60 0.36 -8.83 4.55
C LYS A 60 -0.64 -9.78 3.88
N GLU A 61 -1.92 -9.68 4.20
CA GLU A 61 -2.98 -10.53 3.64
C GLU A 61 -3.05 -10.39 2.12
N ARG A 62 -3.08 -9.15 1.60
CA ARG A 62 -3.08 -8.90 0.15
C ARG A 62 -1.85 -9.51 -0.53
N ARG A 63 -0.65 -9.33 0.03
CA ARG A 63 0.59 -9.92 -0.51
C ARG A 63 0.51 -11.45 -0.52
N LEU A 64 0.08 -12.07 0.57
CA LEU A 64 -0.02 -13.52 0.67
C LEU A 64 -1.10 -14.11 -0.24
N GLN A 65 -2.24 -13.42 -0.41
CA GLN A 65 -3.28 -13.81 -1.36
C GLN A 65 -2.77 -13.83 -2.80
N MET A 66 -1.85 -12.92 -3.16
CA MET A 66 -1.16 -12.92 -4.45
C MET A 66 -0.10 -14.04 -4.57
N GLY A 67 0.05 -14.86 -3.54
CA GLY A 67 1.02 -15.94 -3.48
C GLY A 67 2.45 -15.43 -3.48
N LEU A 68 2.71 -14.28 -2.87
CA LEU A 68 4.05 -13.70 -2.70
C LEU A 68 4.67 -14.13 -1.35
N PHE A 69 5.89 -13.67 -1.07
CA PHE A 69 6.64 -13.94 0.16
C PHE A 69 6.02 -13.31 1.41
N TYR A 70 6.42 -13.75 2.60
CA TYR A 70 6.18 -13.04 3.85
C TYR A 70 7.38 -12.19 4.24
N LEU A 71 7.15 -11.18 5.08
CA LEU A 71 8.21 -10.33 5.61
C LEU A 71 8.51 -10.72 7.06
N VAL A 72 9.79 -10.84 7.38
CA VAL A 72 10.30 -11.06 8.73
C VAL A 72 11.07 -9.82 9.17
N GLN A 73 10.80 -9.35 10.38
CA GLN A 73 11.57 -8.29 11.01
C GLN A 73 12.82 -8.89 11.65
N TYR A 74 13.95 -8.23 11.50
CA TYR A 74 15.21 -8.58 12.16
C TYR A 74 15.87 -7.33 12.73
N ARG A 75 16.88 -7.49 13.59
CA ARG A 75 17.75 -6.41 14.04
C ARG A 75 19.07 -6.53 13.33
N ASN A 76 19.54 -5.45 12.71
CA ASN A 76 20.88 -5.44 12.15
C ASN A 76 21.94 -5.33 13.26
N GLY A 77 23.22 -5.38 12.91
CA GLY A 77 24.34 -5.30 13.88
C GLY A 77 24.39 -4.01 14.70
N HIS A 78 23.61 -2.98 14.34
CA HIS A 78 23.47 -1.72 15.06
C HIS A 78 22.18 -1.62 15.87
N GLY A 79 21.40 -2.70 15.97
CA GLY A 79 20.11 -2.70 16.67
C GLY A 79 18.98 -1.99 15.92
N LEU A 80 19.19 -1.58 14.67
CA LEU A 80 18.14 -0.97 13.86
C LEU A 80 17.21 -2.06 13.28
N PRO A 81 15.89 -1.79 13.21
CA PRO A 81 14.95 -2.72 12.63
C PRO A 81 15.15 -2.83 11.12
N GLY A 82 15.39 -4.04 10.65
CA GLY A 82 15.45 -4.41 9.24
C GLY A 82 14.28 -5.33 8.86
N ILE A 83 14.05 -5.46 7.56
CA ILE A 83 13.04 -6.35 7.01
C ILE A 83 13.65 -7.24 5.94
N GLN A 84 13.37 -8.55 6.04
CA GLN A 84 13.81 -9.52 5.05
C GLN A 84 12.62 -10.29 4.48
N PRO A 85 12.57 -10.50 3.15
CA PRO A 85 11.61 -11.43 2.57
C PRO A 85 11.94 -12.87 2.97
N HIS A 86 10.92 -13.66 3.22
CA HIS A 86 11.02 -15.08 3.45
C HIS A 86 9.94 -15.83 2.68
N THR A 87 10.24 -17.06 2.32
CA THR A 87 9.29 -17.95 1.67
C THR A 87 9.12 -19.23 2.47
N HIS A 88 7.88 -19.71 2.52
CA HIS A 88 7.54 -20.97 3.16
C HIS A 88 8.10 -22.17 2.39
N LEU A 89 8.57 -21.94 1.15
CA LEU A 89 9.18 -22.96 0.30
C LEU A 89 10.49 -23.50 0.89
N TYR A 90 11.20 -22.73 1.73
CA TYR A 90 12.47 -23.18 2.34
C TYR A 90 12.29 -24.33 3.34
N HIS A 91 11.09 -24.50 3.89
CA HIS A 91 10.79 -25.55 4.87
C HIS A 91 10.08 -26.75 4.25
N MET A 92 9.92 -26.79 2.93
CA MET A 92 9.22 -27.86 2.22
C MET A 92 10.20 -28.84 1.57
N PRO A 93 9.84 -30.13 1.43
CA PRO A 93 10.57 -31.06 0.58
C PRO A 93 10.72 -30.51 -0.83
N LEU A 94 11.91 -30.65 -1.44
CA LEU A 94 12.26 -30.02 -2.73
C LEU A 94 11.19 -30.22 -3.82
N ARG A 95 10.66 -31.44 -3.95
CA ARG A 95 9.65 -31.76 -4.97
C ARG A 95 8.35 -30.99 -4.75
N GLU A 96 7.93 -30.81 -3.50
CA GLU A 96 6.73 -30.06 -3.14
C GLU A 96 6.94 -28.56 -3.30
N ALA A 97 8.11 -28.06 -2.87
CA ALA A 97 8.51 -26.68 -3.04
C ALA A 97 8.47 -26.27 -4.52
N LEU A 98 9.06 -27.08 -5.41
CA LEU A 98 9.03 -26.85 -6.86
C LEU A 98 7.61 -26.88 -7.43
N ARG A 99 6.77 -27.82 -6.99
CA ARG A 99 5.36 -27.90 -7.41
C ARG A 99 4.61 -26.63 -7.03
N LYS A 100 4.76 -26.17 -5.79
CA LYS A 100 4.08 -24.99 -5.27
C LYS A 100 4.60 -23.71 -5.91
N TRP A 101 5.91 -23.59 -6.10
CA TRP A 101 6.53 -22.45 -6.78
C TRP A 101 5.99 -22.27 -8.21
N ARG A 102 5.84 -23.36 -8.97
CA ARG A 102 5.23 -23.32 -10.32
C ARG A 102 3.78 -22.82 -10.29
N GLN A 103 2.99 -23.26 -9.31
CA GLN A 103 1.61 -22.79 -9.12
C GLN A 103 1.56 -21.29 -8.80
N GLU A 104 2.44 -20.83 -7.90
CA GLU A 104 2.54 -19.41 -7.53
C GLU A 104 2.95 -18.53 -8.71
N ILE A 105 3.94 -18.95 -9.51
CA ILE A 105 4.34 -18.22 -10.72
C ILE A 105 3.19 -18.11 -11.71
N LYS A 106 2.45 -19.22 -11.94
CA LYS A 106 1.29 -19.21 -12.83
C LYS A 106 0.23 -18.22 -12.35
N LYS A 107 -0.06 -18.20 -11.04
CA LYS A 107 -1.00 -17.26 -10.43
C LYS A 107 -0.55 -15.80 -10.57
N ARG A 108 0.73 -15.52 -10.29
CA ARG A 108 1.31 -14.18 -10.41
C ARG A 108 1.27 -13.67 -11.85
N LYS A 109 1.53 -14.54 -12.84
CA LYS A 109 1.41 -14.21 -14.26
C LYS A 109 -0.02 -13.81 -14.63
N GLN A 110 -1.01 -14.61 -14.21
CA GLN A 110 -2.43 -14.29 -14.44
C GLN A 110 -2.85 -12.95 -13.84
N LEU A 111 -2.39 -12.63 -12.62
CA LEU A 111 -2.66 -11.35 -11.97
C LEU A 111 -1.99 -10.18 -12.71
N LEU A 112 -0.75 -10.36 -13.17
CA LEU A 112 -0.03 -9.35 -13.94
C LEU A 112 -0.74 -9.08 -15.28
N ASP A 113 -1.16 -10.13 -15.98
CA ASP A 113 -1.89 -10.02 -17.24
C ASP A 113 -3.24 -9.31 -17.03
N ALA A 114 -3.98 -9.67 -15.98
CA ALA A 114 -5.23 -9.00 -15.62
C ALA A 114 -5.04 -7.51 -15.28
N SER A 115 -4.00 -7.17 -14.51
CA SER A 115 -3.66 -5.78 -14.16
C SER A 115 -3.22 -4.96 -15.37
N ASN A 116 -2.46 -5.55 -16.30
CA ASN A 116 -2.05 -4.89 -17.52
C ASN A 116 -3.25 -4.61 -18.43
N ASN A 117 -4.18 -5.56 -18.51
CA ASN A 117 -5.41 -5.39 -19.30
C ASN A 117 -6.34 -4.33 -18.70
N SER A 118 -6.51 -4.29 -17.38
CA SER A 118 -7.33 -3.26 -16.72
C SER A 118 -6.70 -1.87 -16.78
N GLY A 119 -5.37 -1.77 -16.63
CA GLY A 119 -4.65 -0.51 -16.80
C GLY A 119 -4.74 0.06 -18.22
N LYS A 120 -4.69 -0.82 -19.23
CA LYS A 120 -4.85 -0.46 -20.65
C LYS A 120 -6.28 0.01 -20.98
N LEU A 121 -7.30 -0.57 -20.35
CA LEU A 121 -8.69 -0.12 -20.44
C LEU A 121 -8.86 1.27 -19.81
N ASN A 122 -8.43 1.44 -18.55
CA ASN A 122 -8.54 2.72 -17.85
C ASN A 122 -7.78 3.87 -18.55
N MET A 123 -6.60 3.60 -19.11
CA MET A 123 -5.87 4.61 -19.89
C MET A 123 -6.65 5.01 -21.16
N ARG A 124 -7.21 4.05 -21.89
CA ARG A 124 -8.02 4.35 -23.08
C ARG A 124 -9.26 5.15 -22.73
N ASP A 125 -9.98 4.78 -21.67
CA ASP A 125 -11.20 5.45 -21.24
C ASP A 125 -10.92 6.89 -20.77
N THR A 126 -9.81 7.10 -20.06
CA THR A 126 -9.38 8.44 -19.63
C THR A 126 -9.00 9.31 -20.83
N ILE A 127 -8.30 8.75 -21.82
CA ILE A 127 -7.93 9.45 -23.06
C ILE A 127 -9.20 9.83 -23.84
N VAL A 128 -10.13 8.88 -24.02
CA VAL A 128 -11.40 9.11 -24.72
C VAL A 128 -12.23 10.18 -24.02
N LEU A 129 -12.43 10.08 -22.70
CA LEU A 129 -13.19 11.05 -21.92
C LEU A 129 -12.59 12.47 -22.01
N SER A 130 -11.26 12.58 -21.92
CA SER A 130 -10.56 13.86 -22.05
C SER A 130 -10.74 14.50 -23.43
N SER A 131 -10.78 13.68 -24.49
CA SER A 131 -11.03 14.14 -25.85
C SER A 131 -12.48 14.58 -26.04
N SER A 132 -13.45 13.86 -25.45
CA SER A 132 -14.87 14.20 -25.49
C SER A 132 -15.16 15.51 -24.76
N LEU A 133 -14.55 15.72 -23.58
CA LEU A 133 -14.70 16.95 -22.80
C LEU A 133 -14.10 18.16 -23.51
N LYS A 134 -12.93 18.03 -24.13
CA LYS A 134 -12.35 19.10 -24.96
C LYS A 134 -13.30 19.49 -26.11
N ARG A 135 -13.90 18.49 -26.76
CA ARG A 135 -14.84 18.72 -27.86
C ARG A 135 -16.11 19.43 -27.39
N LEU A 136 -16.64 19.05 -26.22
CA LEU A 136 -17.81 19.69 -25.62
C LEU A 136 -17.53 21.17 -25.29
N VAL A 137 -16.38 21.46 -24.67
CA VAL A 137 -15.97 22.83 -24.33
C VAL A 137 -15.85 23.71 -25.58
N VAL A 138 -15.26 23.18 -26.65
CA VAL A 138 -15.18 23.88 -27.94
C VAL A 138 -16.56 24.21 -28.47
N TYR A 139 -17.49 23.25 -28.49
CA TYR A 139 -18.86 23.49 -28.96
C TYR A 139 -19.61 24.53 -28.11
N THR A 140 -19.44 24.51 -26.79
CA THR A 140 -20.08 25.51 -25.91
C THR A 140 -19.52 26.92 -26.12
N LEU A 141 -18.21 27.04 -26.33
CA LEU A 141 -17.59 28.35 -26.61
C LEU A 141 -18.01 28.85 -27.98
N SER A 142 -18.05 27.98 -28.99
CA SER A 142 -18.52 28.32 -30.33
C SER A 142 -19.99 28.73 -30.34
N SER A 143 -20.87 28.08 -29.57
CA SER A 143 -22.29 28.46 -29.50
C SER A 143 -22.51 29.80 -28.80
N ILE A 144 -21.72 30.11 -27.77
CA ILE A 144 -21.75 31.41 -27.09
C ILE A 144 -21.31 32.51 -28.05
N ILE A 145 -20.20 32.30 -28.77
CA ILE A 145 -19.69 33.28 -29.75
C ILE A 145 -20.72 33.49 -30.87
N LEU A 146 -21.32 32.42 -31.40
CA LEU A 146 -22.35 32.53 -32.44
C LEU A 146 -23.60 33.26 -31.93
N GLY A 147 -24.02 32.98 -30.69
CA GLY A 147 -25.13 33.69 -30.04
C GLY A 147 -24.83 35.17 -29.82
N CYS A 148 -23.60 35.53 -29.44
CA CYS A 148 -23.18 36.92 -29.34
C CYS A 148 -23.19 37.62 -30.70
N VAL A 149 -22.75 36.97 -31.78
CA VAL A 149 -22.78 37.57 -33.12
C VAL A 149 -24.21 37.82 -33.60
N ILE A 150 -25.17 36.93 -33.28
CA ILE A 150 -26.58 37.10 -33.66
C ILE A 150 -27.27 38.24 -32.88
N ILE A 151 -26.88 38.48 -31.63
CA ILE A 151 -27.48 39.55 -30.79
C ILE A 151 -26.93 40.94 -31.16
N PHE A 152 -25.69 41.01 -31.67
CA PHE A 152 -25.00 42.25 -32.00
C PHE A 152 -25.00 42.60 -33.50
N LEU A 153 -25.81 41.92 -34.31
CA LEU A 153 -26.07 42.20 -35.73
C LEU A 153 -27.52 42.65 -35.93
#